data_AF-A0A7Y3DBL0-F1
#
_entry.id   AF-A0A7Y3DBL0-F1
#
_cell.length_a   1.000
_cell.length_b   1.000
_cell.length_c   1.000
_cell.angle_alpha   90.00
_cell.angle_beta   90.00
_cell.angle_gamma   90.00
#
_symmetry.space_group_name_H-M   'P 1'
#
loop_
_entity.id
_entity.type
_entity.pdbx_description
1 polymer ?
#
loop_
_entity_poly.entity_id
_entity_poly.type
_entity_poly.pdbx_seq_one_letter_code
_entity_poly.pdbx_strand_id
1 'polypeptide(L)'
;LPDLEDAGFFARRRVAGELERRARGEAEALDEDDQQLLDRYVEATFVPPERFDALARERAEAARNYLVETQGLPAERVQAQTEVSRGKPGVVLAFGAAEGGP
;
A
#
# COMPACT_ATOMS: atom_id res chain seq x y z
N LEU A 1 4.20 -12.92 9.80
CA LEU A 1 4.66 -12.19 11.00
C LEU A 1 5.93 -12.85 11.52
N PRO A 2 7.00 -12.10 11.83
CA PRO A 2 8.22 -12.65 12.43
C PRO A 2 7.93 -13.23 13.83
N ASP A 3 8.85 -14.01 14.38
CA ASP A 3 8.78 -14.45 15.78
C ASP A 3 9.34 -13.34 16.68
N LEU A 4 8.64 -13.01 17.76
CA LEU A 4 9.06 -12.02 18.77
C LEU A 4 9.29 -12.76 20.11
N GLU A 5 10.34 -12.41 20.84
CA GLU A 5 10.76 -13.12 22.07
C GLU A 5 9.71 -13.16 23.20
N ASP A 6 8.68 -12.31 23.15
CA ASP A 6 7.61 -12.27 24.16
C ASP A 6 6.19 -12.46 23.59
N ALA A 7 6.06 -12.76 22.29
CA ALA A 7 4.76 -12.94 21.67
C ALA A 7 4.43 -14.43 21.55
N GLY A 8 3.50 -14.90 22.39
CA GLY A 8 3.02 -16.28 22.33
C GLY A 8 2.36 -16.62 20.98
N PHE A 9 2.38 -17.91 20.60
CA PHE A 9 1.79 -18.43 19.36
C PHE A 9 0.35 -17.96 19.11
N PHE A 10 -0.49 -17.93 20.17
CA PHE A 10 -1.88 -17.52 20.07
C PHE A 10 -2.05 -16.04 19.73
N ALA A 11 -1.19 -15.17 20.28
CA ALA A 11 -1.22 -13.74 20.00
C ALA A 11 -0.84 -13.46 18.54
N ARG A 12 0.20 -14.16 18.03
CA ARG A 12 0.58 -14.10 16.61
C ARG A 12 -0.56 -14.54 15.68
N ARG A 13 -1.22 -15.66 16.01
CA ARG A 13 -2.35 -16.18 15.23
C ARG A 13 -3.55 -15.24 15.25
N ARG A 14 -3.83 -14.60 16.38
CA ARG A 14 -4.91 -13.62 16.53
C ARG A 14 -4.66 -12.39 15.65
N VAL A 15 -3.49 -11.77 15.78
CA VAL A 15 -3.11 -10.61 14.94
C VAL A 15 -3.15 -10.97 13.45
N ALA A 16 -2.64 -12.14 13.06
CA ALA A 16 -2.70 -12.60 11.67
C ALA A 16 -4.15 -12.76 11.16
N GLY A 17 -5.04 -13.34 11.97
CA GLY A 17 -6.46 -13.49 11.62
C GLY A 17 -7.16 -12.14 11.44
N GLU A 18 -6.88 -11.17 12.30
CA GLU A 18 -7.46 -9.83 12.18
C GLU A 18 -6.92 -9.06 10.97
N LEU A 19 -5.64 -9.23 10.62
CA LEU A 19 -5.08 -8.66 9.38
C LEU A 19 -5.75 -9.24 8.13
N GLU A 20 -6.02 -10.54 8.10
CA GLU A 20 -6.75 -11.18 7.01
C GLU A 20 -8.20 -10.68 6.89
N ARG A 21 -8.88 -10.53 8.02
CA ARG A 21 -10.23 -9.93 8.06
C ARG A 21 -10.22 -8.48 7.58
N ARG A 22 -9.23 -7.67 7.98
CA ARG A 22 -9.03 -6.30 7.47
C ARG A 22 -8.83 -6.28 5.96
N ALA A 23 -8.04 -7.21 5.42
CA ALA A 23 -7.80 -7.30 3.98
C ALA A 23 -9.08 -7.56 3.17
N ARG A 24 -10.07 -8.25 3.76
CA ARG A 24 -11.40 -8.49 3.19
C ARG A 24 -12.43 -7.39 3.51
N GLY A 25 -12.06 -6.39 4.30
CA GLY A 25 -12.98 -5.34 4.76
C GLY A 25 -13.95 -5.76 5.87
N GLU A 26 -13.65 -6.85 6.58
CA GLU A 26 -14.54 -7.51 7.56
C GLU A 26 -14.16 -7.26 9.04
N ALA A 27 -13.09 -6.52 9.28
CA ALA A 27 -12.53 -6.34 10.62
C ALA A 27 -12.90 -5.00 11.24
N GLU A 28 -13.15 -5.03 12.54
CA GLU A 28 -13.25 -3.84 13.38
C GLU A 28 -11.85 -3.32 13.77
N ALA A 29 -11.80 -2.27 14.60
CA ALA A 29 -10.56 -1.81 15.18
C ALA A 29 -9.95 -2.92 16.07
N LEU A 30 -8.62 -3.05 16.04
CA LEU A 30 -7.90 -3.89 17.00
C LEU A 30 -8.04 -3.27 18.39
N ASP A 31 -8.04 -4.11 19.43
CA ASP A 31 -7.84 -3.61 20.79
C ASP A 31 -6.43 -3.03 20.97
N GLU A 32 -6.21 -2.28 22.06
CA GLU A 32 -4.95 -1.58 22.29
C GLU A 32 -3.75 -2.53 22.44
N ASP A 33 -3.98 -3.72 22.99
CA ASP A 33 -2.94 -4.73 23.20
C ASP A 33 -2.50 -5.38 21.87
N ASP A 34 -3.45 -5.75 21.02
CA ASP A 34 -3.17 -6.29 19.68
C ASP A 34 -2.60 -5.23 18.75
N GLN A 35 -3.00 -3.97 18.90
CA GLN A 35 -2.41 -2.86 18.16
C GLN A 35 -0.93 -2.66 18.54
N GLN A 36 -0.60 -2.65 19.84
CA GLN A 36 0.80 -2.57 20.30
C GLN A 36 1.62 -3.77 19.81
N LEU A 37 1.04 -4.97 19.83
CA LEU A 37 1.70 -6.17 19.35
C LEU A 37 1.93 -6.13 17.82
N LEU A 38 0.95 -5.64 17.06
CA LEU A 38 1.10 -5.41 15.63
C LEU A 38 2.22 -4.42 15.33
N ASP A 39 2.32 -3.32 16.09
CA ASP A 39 3.39 -2.34 15.92
C ASP A 39 4.77 -2.96 16.15
N ARG A 40 4.94 -3.78 17.20
CA ARG A 40 6.18 -4.56 17.43
C ARG A 40 6.50 -5.48 16.26
N TYR A 41 5.50 -6.15 15.67
CA TYR A 41 5.72 -7.00 14.49
C TYR A 41 6.17 -6.18 13.28
N VAL A 42 5.59 -4.99 13.08
CA VAL A 42 5.96 -4.09 11.98
C VAL A 42 7.40 -3.63 12.14
N GLU A 43 7.80 -3.19 13.34
CA GLU A 43 9.17 -2.77 13.63
C GLU A 43 10.20 -3.88 13.43
N ALA A 44 9.86 -5.11 13.81
CA ALA A 44 10.73 -6.27 13.64
C ALA A 44 10.77 -6.80 12.18
N THR A 45 9.88 -6.34 11.31
CA THR A 45 9.80 -6.82 9.93
C THR A 45 10.71 -6.00 9.03
N PHE A 46 11.82 -6.59 8.60
CA PHE A 46 12.61 -6.03 7.52
C PHE A 46 11.86 -6.15 6.19
N VAL A 47 11.62 -5.02 5.54
CA VAL A 47 11.08 -4.96 4.17
C VAL A 47 12.16 -4.41 3.25
N PRO A 48 12.62 -5.20 2.26
CA PRO A 48 13.63 -4.74 1.31
C PRO A 48 13.16 -3.47 0.55
N PRO A 49 14.05 -2.49 0.29
CA PRO A 49 13.70 -1.26 -0.43
C PRO A 49 12.97 -1.49 -1.77
N GLU A 50 13.35 -2.54 -2.49
CA GLU A 50 12.81 -2.89 -3.80
C GLU A 50 11.32 -3.24 -3.74
N ARG A 51 10.83 -3.70 -2.58
CA ARG A 51 9.40 -3.96 -2.36
C ARG A 51 8.61 -2.66 -2.33
N PHE A 52 9.17 -1.58 -1.78
CA PHE A 52 8.51 -0.28 -1.77
C PHE A 52 8.45 0.32 -3.18
N ASP A 53 9.52 0.18 -3.95
CA ASP A 53 9.55 0.62 -5.36
C ASP A 53 8.54 -0.15 -6.21
N ALA A 54 8.48 -1.47 -6.06
CA ALA A 54 7.51 -2.31 -6.76
C ALA A 54 6.07 -1.92 -6.42
N LEU A 55 5.78 -1.71 -5.13
CA LEU A 55 4.46 -1.27 -4.67
C LEU A 55 4.09 0.12 -5.20
N ALA A 56 5.03 1.05 -5.23
CA ALA A 56 4.80 2.38 -5.79
C ALA A 56 4.45 2.30 -7.29
N ARG A 57 5.15 1.44 -8.06
CA ARG A 57 4.85 1.21 -9.50
C ARG A 57 3.46 0.62 -9.69
N GLU A 58 3.12 -0.43 -8.96
CA GLU A 58 1.81 -1.08 -9.05
C GLU A 58 0.67 -0.11 -8.74
N ARG A 59 0.83 0.73 -7.71
CA ARG A 59 -0.14 1.79 -7.37
C ARG A 59 -0.24 2.85 -8.47
N ALA A 60 0.88 3.25 -9.07
CA ALA A 60 0.92 4.24 -10.14
C ALA A 60 0.20 3.73 -11.40
N GLU A 61 0.44 2.48 -11.77
CA GLU A 61 -0.22 1.80 -12.87
C GLU A 61 -1.71 1.60 -12.61
N ALA A 62 -2.10 1.12 -11.42
CA ALA A 62 -3.50 0.95 -11.05
C ALA A 62 -4.27 2.27 -11.09
N ALA A 63 -3.69 3.36 -10.59
CA ALA A 63 -4.31 4.67 -10.63
C ALA A 63 -4.45 5.21 -12.07
N ARG A 64 -3.44 5.01 -12.91
CA ARG A 64 -3.52 5.34 -14.34
C ARG A 64 -4.62 4.54 -15.03
N ASN A 65 -4.67 3.23 -14.82
CA ASN A 65 -5.66 2.36 -15.45
C ASN A 65 -7.08 2.77 -15.03
N TYR A 66 -7.30 3.06 -13.74
CA TYR A 66 -8.58 3.60 -13.27
C TYR A 66 -8.99 4.88 -14.02
N LEU A 67 -8.06 5.83 -14.21
CA LEU A 67 -8.33 7.09 -14.91
C LEU A 67 -8.64 6.88 -16.40
N VAL A 68 -7.91 5.99 -17.06
CA VAL A 68 -8.13 5.70 -18.49
C VAL A 68 -9.42 4.91 -18.70
N GLU A 69 -9.60 3.83 -17.95
CA GLU A 69 -10.67 2.86 -18.17
C GLU A 69 -12.00 3.30 -17.57
N THR A 70 -11.99 3.93 -16.39
CA THR A 70 -13.23 4.32 -15.69
C THR A 70 -13.61 5.77 -15.97
N GLN A 71 -12.63 6.67 -16.11
CA GLN A 71 -12.88 8.11 -16.34
C GLN A 71 -12.73 8.52 -17.80
N GLY A 72 -12.34 7.61 -18.69
CA GLY A 72 -12.26 7.85 -20.14
C GLY A 72 -11.16 8.84 -20.56
N LEU A 73 -10.13 9.03 -19.72
CA LEU A 73 -9.01 9.89 -20.06
C LEU A 73 -8.14 9.24 -21.14
N PRO A 74 -7.67 9.99 -22.16
CA PRO A 74 -6.75 9.45 -23.15
C PRO A 74 -5.45 9.00 -22.50
N ALA A 75 -5.02 7.77 -22.81
CA ALA A 75 -3.93 7.09 -22.14
C ALA A 75 -2.58 7.81 -22.29
N GLU A 76 -2.41 8.53 -23.40
CA GLU A 76 -1.26 9.37 -23.72
C GLU A 76 -1.19 10.66 -22.88
N ARG A 77 -2.30 11.06 -22.23
CA ARG A 77 -2.38 12.28 -21.41
C ARG A 77 -2.17 12.02 -19.92
N VAL A 78 -2.14 10.75 -19.51
CA VAL A 78 -1.97 10.34 -18.11
C VAL A 78 -0.59 9.69 -17.96
N GLN A 79 0.32 10.42 -17.32
CA GLN A 79 1.63 9.90 -16.93
C GLN A 79 1.63 9.60 -15.44
N ALA A 80 1.93 8.35 -15.11
CA ALA A 80 2.08 7.92 -13.73
C ALA A 80 3.57 7.81 -13.41
N GLN A 81 3.99 8.53 -12.37
CA GLN A 81 5.37 8.48 -11.88
C GLN A 81 5.37 8.00 -10.44
N THR A 82 6.37 7.19 -10.10
CA THR A 82 6.59 6.76 -8.73
C THR A 82 7.39 7.82 -7.99
N GLU A 83 6.87 8.29 -6.87
CA GLU A 83 7.63 9.15 -5.96
C GLU A 83 7.84 8.42 -4.63
N VAL A 84 9.09 8.27 -4.23
CA VAL A 84 9.45 7.75 -2.91
C VAL A 84 9.88 8.95 -2.06
N SER A 85 8.91 9.59 -1.40
CA SER A 85 9.18 10.69 -0.48
C SER A 85 9.27 10.17 0.95
N ARG A 86 10.41 10.40 1.62
CA ARG A 86 10.65 10.05 3.04
C ARG A 86 10.34 8.59 3.40
N GLY A 87 10.67 7.64 2.52
CA GLY A 87 10.43 6.21 2.76
C GLY A 87 8.94 5.80 2.73
N LYS A 88 8.04 6.70 2.31
CA LYS A 88 6.63 6.38 2.08
C LYS A 88 6.41 6.21 0.58
N PRO A 89 5.97 5.02 0.10
CA PRO A 89 5.67 4.82 -1.31
C PRO A 89 4.44 5.66 -1.70
N GLY A 90 4.64 6.62 -2.61
CA GLY A 90 3.62 7.51 -3.13
C GLY A 90 3.47 7.41 -4.65
N VAL A 91 2.34 7.93 -5.14
CA VAL A 91 2.06 8.03 -6.58
C VAL A 91 1.85 9.51 -6.92
N VAL A 92 2.55 9.98 -7.94
CA VAL A 92 2.30 11.29 -8.55
C VAL A 92 1.66 11.08 -9.91
N LEU A 93 0.50 11.70 -10.09
CA LEU A 93 -0.23 11.70 -11.36
C LEU A 93 -0.10 13.07 -12.00
N ALA A 94 0.51 13.10 -13.19
CA ALA A 94 0.62 14.29 -14.00
C ALA A 94 -0.35 14.20 -15.18
N PHE A 95 -1.09 15.29 -15.40
CA PHE A 95 -2.04 15.42 -16.51
C PHE A 95 -1.47 16.40 -17.54
N GLY A 96 -1.26 15.92 -18.76
CA GLY A 96 -0.82 16.75 -19.88
C GLY A 96 -1.99 17.50 -20.54
N ALA A 97 -1.81 18.79 -20.80
CA ALA A 97 -2.61 19.46 -21.82
C ALA A 97 -2.20 18.89 -23.19
N ALA A 98 -3.15 18.36 -23.95
CA ALA A 98 -2.93 18.09 -25.36
C ALA A 98 -2.69 19.45 -26.00
N GLU A 99 -1.56 19.63 -26.67
CA GLU A 99 -1.44 20.68 -27.67
C GLU A 99 -2.44 20.35 -28.78
N GLY A 100 -3.66 20.85 -28.61
CA GLY A 100 -4.59 21.02 -29.71
C GLY A 100 -4.12 22.22 -30.52
N GLY A 101 -3.22 21.98 -31.47
CA GLY A 101 -2.98 22.92 -32.56
C GLY A 101 -4.09 22.79 -33.61
N PRO A 102 -4.61 23.89 -34.18
CA PRO A 102 -5.55 23.87 -35.31
C PRO A 102 -4.94 23.27 -36.58
#